data_AF-A0A349IPT1-F1
#
_entry.id   AF-A0A349IPT1-F1
#
_cell.length_a   1.000
_cell.length_b   1.000
_cell.length_c   1.000
_cell.angle_alpha   90.00
_cell.angle_beta   90.00
_cell.angle_gamma   90.00
#
_symmetry.space_group_name_H-M   'P 1'
#
loop_
_entity.id
_entity.type
_entity.pdbx_description
1 polymer ?
#
loop_
_entity_poly.entity_id
_entity_poly.type
_entity_poly.pdbx_seq_one_letter_code
_entity_poly.pdbx_strand_id
1 'polypeptide(L)'
;MLLQTLFPFLPLQLIETLIYIVAALGIILITYGVFLETERRQDLVFLVGALCLFDYALYIGNRIFMIAMAGFALASLVEFIEILIGLHKEDGKHTLKKMKQINKQ
;
A
#
# COMPACT_ATOMS: atom_id res chain seq x y z
N MET A 1 28.18 14.57 -5.58
CA MET A 1 28.01 16.00 -5.21
C MET A 1 26.67 16.55 -5.70
N LEU A 2 26.29 16.39 -6.98
CA LEU A 2 24.99 16.86 -7.52
C LEU A 2 23.74 16.32 -6.78
N LEU A 3 23.74 15.03 -6.43
CA LEU A 3 22.62 14.39 -5.73
C LEU A 3 22.39 14.96 -4.31
N GLN A 4 23.47 15.35 -3.63
CA GLN A 4 23.45 15.92 -2.28
C GLN A 4 22.91 17.36 -2.28
N THR A 5 23.14 18.09 -3.39
CA THR A 5 22.60 19.43 -3.59
C THR A 5 21.10 19.40 -3.88
N LEU A 6 20.61 18.37 -4.58
CA LEU A 6 19.19 18.19 -4.87
C LEU A 6 18.41 17.58 -3.69
N PHE A 7 19.05 16.72 -2.90
CA PHE A 7 18.42 16.00 -1.79
C PHE A 7 19.33 16.00 -0.56
N PRO A 8 19.35 17.08 0.24
CA PRO A 8 20.26 17.23 1.38
C PRO A 8 19.96 16.25 2.54
N PHE A 9 18.83 15.57 2.50
CA PHE A 9 18.39 14.62 3.54
C PHE A 9 18.74 13.15 3.22
N LEU A 10 19.39 12.87 2.08
CA LEU A 10 19.75 11.51 1.68
C LEU A 10 21.04 11.05 2.39
N PRO A 11 21.02 9.93 3.14
CA PRO A 11 22.20 9.41 3.81
C PRO A 11 23.31 8.98 2.85
N LEU A 12 24.58 9.15 3.25
CA LEU A 12 25.75 8.81 2.42
C LEU A 12 26.02 7.29 2.36
N GLN A 13 25.45 6.52 3.27
CA GLN A 13 25.59 5.07 3.27
C GLN A 13 24.63 4.45 2.25
N LEU A 14 25.16 3.54 1.43
CA LEU A 14 24.41 2.91 0.33
C LEU A 14 23.19 2.14 0.84
N ILE A 15 23.32 1.42 1.96
CA ILE A 15 22.21 0.66 2.58
C ILE A 15 21.10 1.60 3.01
N GLU A 16 21.44 2.69 3.68
CA GLU A 16 20.46 3.67 4.14
C GLU A 16 19.74 4.31 2.94
N THR A 17 20.48 4.70 1.91
CA THR A 17 19.88 5.23 0.66
C THR A 17 18.88 4.24 0.05
N LEU A 18 19.23 2.95 -0.04
CA LEU A 18 18.32 1.94 -0.57
C LEU A 18 17.04 1.82 0.27
N ILE A 19 17.15 1.89 1.60
CA ILE A 19 15.99 1.84 2.49
C ILE A 19 15.07 3.05 2.25
N TYR A 20 15.61 4.25 2.08
CA TYR A 20 14.80 5.44 1.76
C TYR A 20 14.16 5.35 0.36
N ILE A 21 14.85 4.76 -0.63
CA ILE A 21 14.28 4.52 -1.96
C ILE A 21 13.12 3.51 -1.88
N VAL A 22 13.31 2.41 -1.16
CA VAL A 22 12.25 1.40 -0.92
C VAL A 22 11.06 2.04 -0.20
N ALA A 23 11.31 2.89 0.80
CA ALA A 23 10.25 3.63 1.48
C ALA A 23 9.48 4.53 0.50
N ALA A 24 10.18 5.29 -0.34
CA ALA A 24 9.55 6.16 -1.35
C ALA A 24 8.70 5.35 -2.35
N LEU A 25 9.19 4.19 -2.79
CA LEU A 25 8.41 3.26 -3.62
C LEU A 25 7.19 2.75 -2.87
N GLY A 26 7.30 2.42 -1.59
CA GLY A 26 6.18 2.02 -0.74
C GLY A 26 5.08 3.09 -0.66
N ILE A 27 5.46 4.36 -0.50
CA ILE A 27 4.52 5.50 -0.52
C ILE A 27 3.79 5.58 -1.87
N ILE A 28 4.53 5.47 -2.98
CA ILE A 28 3.96 5.50 -4.33
C ILE A 28 2.98 4.34 -4.52
N LEU A 29 3.34 3.13 -4.08
CA LEU A 29 2.48 1.95 -4.20
C LEU A 29 1.18 2.10 -3.39
N ILE A 30 1.26 2.49 -2.12
CA ILE A 30 0.04 2.72 -1.31
C ILE A 30 -0.81 3.82 -1.95
N THR A 31 -0.22 4.93 -2.38
CA THR A 31 -0.96 6.02 -3.02
C THR A 31 -1.62 5.55 -4.33
N TYR A 32 -0.89 4.78 -5.14
CA TYR A 32 -1.41 4.21 -6.39
C TYR A 32 -2.53 3.20 -6.14
N GLY A 33 -2.42 2.39 -5.09
CA GLY A 33 -3.45 1.42 -4.69
C GLY A 33 -4.81 2.08 -4.42
N VAL A 34 -4.85 3.33 -3.94
CA VAL A 34 -6.11 4.08 -3.74
C VAL A 34 -6.88 4.30 -5.04
N PHE A 35 -6.19 4.41 -6.17
CA PHE A 35 -6.81 4.64 -7.48
C PHE A 35 -7.09 3.34 -8.25
N LEU A 36 -6.71 2.18 -7.71
CA LEU A 36 -6.97 0.91 -8.36
C LEU A 36 -8.43 0.52 -8.19
N GLU A 37 -9.14 0.29 -9.30
CA GLU A 37 -10.54 -0.14 -9.28
C GLU A 37 -10.69 -1.67 -9.21
N THR A 38 -9.60 -2.42 -9.37
CA THR A 38 -9.61 -3.89 -9.32
C THR A 38 -9.19 -4.37 -7.93
N GLU A 39 -10.15 -4.86 -7.14
CA GLU A 39 -9.97 -5.26 -5.74
C GLU A 39 -8.77 -6.20 -5.55
N ARG A 40 -8.68 -7.30 -6.32
CA ARG A 40 -7.55 -8.25 -6.22
C ARG A 40 -6.17 -7.61 -6.45
N ARG A 41 -6.08 -6.63 -7.35
CA ARG A 41 -4.81 -5.95 -7.64
C ARG A 41 -4.52 -4.87 -6.60
N GLN A 42 -5.56 -4.27 -6.04
CA GLN A 42 -5.48 -3.22 -5.03
C GLN A 42 -4.86 -3.78 -3.74
N ASP A 43 -5.37 -4.91 -3.25
CA ASP A 43 -4.93 -5.49 -1.98
C ASP A 43 -3.47 -5.94 -2.04
N LEU A 44 -3.06 -6.53 -3.17
CA LEU A 44 -1.67 -6.89 -3.39
C LEU A 44 -0.75 -5.66 -3.43
N VAL A 45 -1.18 -4.57 -4.08
CA VAL A 45 -0.41 -3.32 -4.13
C VAL A 45 -0.29 -2.68 -2.75
N PHE A 46 -1.37 -2.70 -1.95
CA PHE A 46 -1.34 -2.25 -0.57
C PHE A 46 -0.43 -3.11 0.29
N LEU A 47 -0.48 -4.43 0.18
CA LEU A 47 0.39 -5.35 0.92
C LEU A 47 1.87 -5.05 0.65
N VAL A 48 2.26 -4.97 -0.62
CA VAL A 48 3.66 -4.69 -0.99
C VAL A 48 4.08 -3.30 -0.51
N GLY A 49 3.24 -2.28 -0.72
CA GLY A 49 3.51 -0.93 -0.25
C GLY A 49 3.66 -0.84 1.28
N ALA A 50 2.81 -1.56 2.02
CA ALA A 50 2.85 -1.66 3.48
C ALA A 50 4.14 -2.31 3.97
N LEU A 51 4.59 -3.39 3.32
CA LEU A 51 5.83 -4.07 3.67
C LEU A 51 7.06 -3.18 3.42
N CYS A 52 7.12 -2.45 2.31
CA CYS A 52 8.18 -1.48 2.05
C CYS A 52 8.26 -0.40 3.15
N LEU A 53 7.11 0.11 3.60
CA LEU A 53 7.06 1.09 4.68
C LEU A 53 7.31 0.49 6.06
N PHE A 54 7.00 -0.78 6.26
CA PHE A 54 7.32 -1.52 7.48
C PHE A 54 8.83 -1.72 7.62
N ASP A 55 9.54 -2.06 6.54
CA ASP A 55 11.00 -2.15 6.53
C ASP A 55 11.64 -0.80 6.89
N TYR A 56 11.10 0.30 6.36
CA TYR A 56 11.51 1.65 6.76
C TYR A 56 11.21 1.92 8.25
N ALA A 57 10.03 1.53 8.74
CA ALA A 57 9.64 1.68 10.13
C ALA A 57 10.58 0.94 11.10
N LEU A 58 11.00 -0.28 10.72
CA LEU A 58 12.01 -1.07 11.42
C LEU A 58 13.35 -0.34 11.45
N TYR A 59 13.80 0.17 10.30
CA TYR A 59 15.07 0.89 10.19
C TYR A 59 15.13 2.15 11.07
N ILE A 60 14.06 2.95 11.11
CA ILE A 60 13.99 4.14 11.98
C ILE A 60 13.63 3.81 13.45
N GLY A 61 13.35 2.54 13.77
CA GLY A 61 12.99 2.09 15.12
C GLY A 61 11.64 2.60 15.64
N ASN A 62 10.72 3.01 14.75
CA ASN A 62 9.45 3.63 15.17
C ASN A 62 8.38 2.57 15.42
N ARG A 63 8.11 2.26 16.69
CA ARG A 63 7.15 1.22 17.10
C ARG A 63 5.72 1.49 16.68
N ILE A 64 5.28 2.75 16.74
CA ILE A 64 3.91 3.12 16.35
C ILE A 64 3.73 2.88 14.85
N PHE A 65 4.71 3.33 14.06
CA PHE A 65 4.67 3.15 12.62
C PHE A 65 4.81 1.68 12.20
N MET A 66 5.64 0.90 12.90
CA MET A 66 5.73 -0.55 12.70
C MET A 66 4.39 -1.24 12.93
N ILE A 67 3.72 -0.97 14.06
CA ILE A 67 2.41 -1.59 14.35
C ILE A 67 1.36 -1.18 13.31
N ALA A 68 1.35 0.09 12.90
CA ALA A 68 0.43 0.58 11.88
C ALA A 68 0.64 -0.13 10.53
N MET A 69 1.88 -0.21 10.05
CA MET A 69 2.18 -0.86 8.77
C MET A 69 2.00 -2.38 8.83
N ALA A 70 2.31 -3.03 9.96
CA ALA A 70 2.03 -4.45 10.15
C ALA A 70 0.53 -4.75 10.14
N GLY A 71 -0.28 -3.95 10.85
CA GLY A 71 -1.74 -4.09 10.85
C GLY A 71 -2.31 -3.87 9.45
N PHE A 72 -1.83 -2.87 8.73
CA PHE A 72 -2.25 -2.58 7.36
C PHE A 72 -1.87 -3.71 6.38
N ALA A 73 -0.64 -4.22 6.47
CA ALA A 73 -0.19 -5.38 5.70
C ALA A 73 -1.05 -6.61 5.99
N LEU A 74 -1.31 -6.93 7.27
CA LEU A 74 -2.15 -8.07 7.64
C LEU A 74 -3.58 -7.94 7.13
N ALA A 75 -4.19 -6.74 7.24
CA ALA A 75 -5.54 -6.50 6.71
C ALA A 75 -5.59 -6.74 5.19
N SER A 76 -4.68 -6.13 4.44
CA SER A 76 -4.59 -6.32 2.98
C SER A 76 -4.30 -7.78 2.59
N LEU A 77 -3.52 -8.51 3.40
CA LEU A 77 -3.25 -9.94 3.17
C LEU A 77 -4.50 -10.80 3.37
N VAL A 78 -5.29 -10.53 4.41
CA VAL A 78 -6.54 -11.26 4.67
C VAL A 78 -7.53 -11.04 3.53
N GLU A 79 -7.77 -9.79 3.12
CA GLU A 79 -8.64 -9.46 1.99
C GLU A 79 -8.14 -10.13 0.69
N PHE A 80 -6.83 -10.06 0.43
CA PHE A 80 -6.24 -10.72 -0.74
C PHE A 80 -6.46 -12.25 -0.73
N ILE A 81 -6.34 -12.91 0.43
CA ILE A 81 -6.58 -14.34 0.59
C ILE A 81 -8.07 -14.67 0.42
N GLU A 82 -8.97 -13.88 1.00
CA GLU A 82 -10.43 -14.07 0.86
C GLU A 82 -10.86 -14.01 -0.62
N ILE A 83 -10.35 -13.02 -1.36
CA ILE A 83 -10.58 -12.89 -2.80
C ILE A 83 -9.97 -14.08 -3.57
N LEU A 84 -8.79 -14.55 -3.18
CA LEU A 84 -8.11 -15.66 -3.84
C LEU A 84 -8.86 -16.99 -3.66
N ILE A 85 -9.43 -17.22 -2.47
CA ILE A 85 -10.23 -18.41 -2.15
C ILE A 85 -11.64 -18.33 -2.77
N GLY A 86 -12.05 -17.16 -3.28
CA GLY A 86 -13.34 -16.97 -3.93
C GLY A 86 -14.52 -16.85 -2.96
N LEU A 87 -14.23 -16.60 -1.68
CA LEU A 87 -15.20 -16.23 -0.64
C LEU A 87 -15.66 -14.76 -0.88
N HIS A 88 -16.34 -14.52 -2.00
CA HIS A 88 -16.84 -13.20 -2.33
C HIS A 88 -17.98 -12.80 -1.37
N LYS A 89 -17.71 -11.85 -0.48
CA LYS A 89 -18.70 -10.82 -0.18
C LYS A 89 -18.56 -9.76 -1.26
N GLU A 90 -19.51 -9.71 -2.21
CA GLU A 90 -19.64 -8.55 -3.09
C GLU A 90 -20.00 -7.33 -2.21
N ASP A 91 -19.01 -6.58 -1.74
CA ASP A 91 -19.25 -5.38 -0.96
C ASP A 91 -19.72 -4.23 -1.88
N GLY A 92 -21.03 -4.18 -2.08
CA GLY A 92 -21.84 -2.96 -2.20
C GLY A 92 -21.69 -2.06 -3.44
N LYS A 93 -20.55 -2.03 -4.14
CA LYS A 93 -20.32 -1.12 -5.28
C LYS A 93 -21.07 -1.55 -6.54
N HIS A 94 -21.21 -2.85 -6.78
CA HIS A 94 -22.06 -3.36 -7.85
C HIS A 94 -23.54 -3.04 -7.61
N THR A 95 -23.97 -2.96 -6.34
CA THR A 95 -25.32 -2.62 -5.93
C THR A 95 -25.67 -1.18 -6.30
N LEU A 96 -24.77 -0.21 -6.08
CA LEU A 96 -25.00 1.20 -6.44
C LEU A 96 -25.10 1.42 -7.97
N LYS A 97 -24.28 0.72 -8.77
CA LYS A 97 -24.37 0.76 -10.23
C LYS A 97 -25.68 0.13 -10.73
N LYS A 98 -26.09 -1.02 -10.16
CA LYS A 98 -27.40 -1.64 -10.44
C LYS A 98 -28.57 -0.73 -10.06
N MET A 99 -28.54 -0.12 -8.86
CA MET A 99 -29.58 0.81 -8.42
C MET A 99 -29.68 2.06 -9.32
N LYS A 100 -28.55 2.62 -9.78
CA LYS A 100 -28.57 3.74 -10.76
C LYS A 100 -29.14 3.34 -12.12
N GLN A 101 -28.98 2.10 -12.55
CA GLN A 101 -29.58 1.61 -13.80
C GLN A 101 -31.07 1.33 -13.65
N ILE A 102 -31.51 0.79 -12.50
CA ILE A 102 -32.93 0.56 -12.19
C ILE A 102 -33.69 1.88 -12.07
N ASN A 103 -33.11 2.92 -11.45
CA ASN A 103 -33.77 4.21 -11.27
C ASN A 103 -33.79 5.10 -12.54
N LYS A 104 -33.30 4.59 -13.67
CA LYS A 104 -33.27 5.27 -14.98
C LYS A 104 -34.24 4.66 -15.99
N GLN A 105 -34.99 3.62 -15.61
CA GLN A 105 -36.13 3.08 -16.35
C GLN A 105 -37.43 3.63 -15.75
#